data_AF-A0A7C3KYF8-F1
#
_entry.id   AF-A0A7C3KYF8-F1
#
_cell.length_a   1.000
_cell.length_b   1.000
_cell.length_c   1.000
_cell.angle_alpha   90.00
_cell.angle_beta   90.00
_cell.angle_gamma   90.00
#
_symmetry.space_group_name_H-M   'P 1'
#
loop_
_entity.id
_entity.type
_entity.pdbx_description
1 polymer ?
#
loop_
_entity_poly.entity_id
_entity_poly.type
_entity_poly.pdbx_seq_one_letter_code
_entity_poly.pdbx_strand_id
1 'polypeptide(L)'
;VKPLLAFAAVSQYAAIVMPTLMIWKGKEHGLVVFDLTGIQMLWLVVSALVGIGIGHTLYYFSMSRLGVAVASGVVQLQAVTVGALEGPIFGSYLTPTQWLTGVLAIAGAMLMLYAQQRTMNADRAAASRTSS
;
A
#
# COMPACT_ATOMS: atom_id res chain seq x y z
N VAL A 1 8.02 -14.87 6.50
CA VAL A 1 9.18 -14.01 6.12
C VAL A 1 9.39 -12.99 7.21
N LYS A 2 10.63 -12.72 7.65
CA LYS A 2 10.86 -11.68 8.68
C LYS A 2 10.47 -10.32 8.10
N PRO A 3 9.51 -9.57 8.70
CA PRO A 3 9.02 -8.30 8.14
C PRO A 3 10.12 -7.28 7.83
N LEU A 4 11.15 -7.25 8.69
CA LEU A 4 12.35 -6.44 8.52
C LEU A 4 13.13 -6.73 7.24
N LEU A 5 13.23 -8.00 6.82
CA LEU A 5 13.93 -8.37 5.58
C LEU A 5 13.14 -7.92 4.34
N ALA A 6 11.81 -8.06 4.37
CA ALA A 6 10.96 -7.59 3.28
C ALA A 6 11.03 -6.06 3.13
N PHE A 7 10.99 -5.33 4.26
CA PHE A 7 11.15 -3.88 4.27
C PHE A 7 12.54 -3.45 3.75
N ALA A 8 13.61 -4.08 4.24
CA ALA A 8 14.96 -3.76 3.79
C ALA A 8 15.17 -4.01 2.28
N ALA A 9 14.60 -5.09 1.75
CA ALA A 9 14.67 -5.37 0.32
C ALA A 9 13.93 -4.29 -0.49
N VAL A 10 12.68 -3.97 -0.11
CA VAL A 10 11.89 -2.97 -0.85
C VAL A 10 12.46 -1.56 -0.72
N SER A 11 13.02 -1.19 0.43
CA SER A 11 13.68 0.11 0.60
C SER A 11 14.92 0.24 -0.27
N GLN A 12 15.71 -0.82 -0.45
CA GLN A 12 16.85 -0.82 -1.38
C GLN A 12 16.40 -0.66 -2.82
N TYR A 13 15.37 -1.40 -3.25
CA TYR A 13 14.81 -1.22 -4.59
C TYR A 13 14.30 0.21 -4.80
N ALA A 14 13.55 0.76 -3.85
CA ALA A 14 13.07 2.13 -3.93
C ALA A 14 14.23 3.15 -3.96
N ALA A 15 15.24 2.98 -3.10
CA ALA A 15 16.40 3.88 -3.01
C ALA A 15 17.28 3.88 -4.26
N ILE A 16 17.23 2.83 -5.08
CA ILE A 16 17.98 2.78 -6.34
C ILE A 16 17.08 3.22 -7.51
N VAL A 17 15.89 2.62 -7.62
CA VAL A 17 15.00 2.84 -8.76
C VAL A 17 14.46 4.28 -8.77
N MET A 18 14.03 4.82 -7.62
CA MET A 18 13.44 6.16 -7.59
C MET A 18 14.44 7.26 -7.98
N PRO A 19 15.67 7.33 -7.42
CA PRO A 19 16.65 8.31 -7.88
C PRO A 19 17.07 8.10 -9.34
N THR A 20 17.18 6.85 -9.80
CA THR A 20 17.51 6.56 -11.20
C THR A 20 16.43 7.13 -12.14
N LEU A 21 15.16 6.89 -11.83
CA LEU A 21 14.04 7.45 -12.60
C LEU A 21 13.97 8.98 -12.49
N MET A 22 14.28 9.54 -11.32
CA MET A 22 14.33 10.99 -11.11
C MET A 22 15.43 11.65 -11.94
N ILE A 23 16.62 11.05 -12.03
CA ILE A 23 17.70 11.57 -12.87
C ILE A 23 17.33 11.45 -14.35
N TRP A 24 16.72 10.33 -14.76
CA TRP A 24 16.41 10.11 -16.17
C TRP A 24 15.20 10.90 -16.70
N LYS A 25 14.14 11.02 -15.90
CA LYS A 25 12.86 11.64 -16.32
C LYS A 25 12.40 12.81 -15.46
N GLY A 26 13.05 13.07 -14.34
CA GLY A 26 12.68 14.17 -13.46
C GLY A 26 12.94 15.51 -14.14
N LYS A 27 12.13 16.51 -13.76
CA LYS A 27 12.35 17.89 -14.18
C LYS A 27 13.78 18.29 -13.79
N GLU A 28 14.53 18.84 -14.76
CA GLU A 28 15.93 19.24 -14.60
C GLU A 28 16.82 18.13 -14.02
N HIS A 29 16.56 16.87 -14.38
CA HIS A 29 17.27 15.69 -13.90
C HIS A 29 17.31 15.58 -12.37
N GLY A 30 16.32 16.17 -11.69
CA GLY A 30 16.21 16.15 -10.24
C GLY A 30 16.89 17.31 -9.50
N LEU A 31 17.48 18.28 -10.21
CA LEU A 31 18.12 19.44 -9.58
C LEU A 31 17.14 20.39 -8.88
N VAL A 32 15.84 20.29 -9.18
CA VAL A 32 14.75 21.06 -8.55
C VAL A 32 14.74 20.96 -7.02
N VAL A 33 15.35 19.91 -6.44
CA VAL A 33 15.53 19.79 -4.99
C VAL A 33 16.28 20.98 -4.38
N PHE A 34 17.21 21.58 -5.11
CA PHE A 34 17.97 22.74 -4.63
C PHE A 34 17.16 24.05 -4.63
N ASP A 35 16.06 24.09 -5.36
CA ASP A 35 15.15 25.25 -5.41
C ASP A 35 14.04 25.16 -4.35
N LEU A 36 13.96 24.05 -3.60
CA LEU A 36 12.96 23.88 -2.56
C LEU A 36 13.29 24.77 -1.36
N THR A 37 12.27 25.46 -0.87
CA THR A 37 12.34 26.18 0.41
C THR A 37 12.54 25.18 1.56
N GLY A 38 13.17 25.64 2.65
CA GLY A 38 13.41 24.78 3.83
C GLY A 38 12.14 24.14 4.40
N ILE A 39 10.99 24.82 4.30
CA ILE A 39 9.70 24.27 4.75
C ILE A 39 9.18 23.17 3.82
N GLN A 40 9.36 23.29 2.50
CA GLN A 40 9.00 22.24 1.55
C GLN A 40 9.88 21.01 1.74
N MET A 41 11.17 21.21 2.02
CA MET A 41 12.08 20.11 2.36
C MET A 41 11.63 19.39 3.64
N LEU A 42 11.24 20.14 4.67
CA LEU A 42 10.71 19.56 5.91
C LEU A 42 9.45 18.73 5.64
N TRP A 43 8.49 19.25 4.88
CA TRP A 43 7.28 18.50 4.51
C TRP A 43 7.59 17.23 3.72
N LEU A 44 8.59 17.28 2.83
CA LEU A 44 9.02 16.12 2.06
C LEU A 44 9.63 15.04 2.96
N VAL A 45 10.47 15.44 3.92
CA VAL A 45 11.05 14.50 4.92
C VAL A 45 9.95 13.91 5.81
N VAL A 46 9.04 14.73 6.34
CA VAL A 46 7.93 14.27 7.17
C VAL A 46 7.04 13.29 6.38
N SER A 47 6.71 13.62 5.14
CA SER A 47 5.94 12.76 4.25
C SER A 47 6.63 11.42 4.00
N ALA A 48 7.94 11.43 3.72
CA ALA A 48 8.71 10.20 3.51
C ALA A 48 8.74 9.32 4.77
N LEU A 49 8.91 9.91 5.96
CA LEU A 49 8.91 9.17 7.22
C LEU A 49 7.55 8.55 7.53
N VAL A 50 6.47 9.30 7.34
CA VAL A 50 5.10 8.81 7.61
C VAL A 50 4.67 7.79 6.56
N GLY A 51 4.84 8.11 5.27
CA GLY A 51 4.40 7.26 4.17
C GLY A 51 5.25 5.99 4.02
N ILE A 52 6.56 6.16 3.79
CA ILE A 52 7.46 5.04 3.52
C ILE A 52 7.91 4.38 4.83
N GLY A 53 8.37 5.17 5.80
CA GLY A 53 8.90 4.63 7.05
C GLY A 53 7.84 3.89 7.86
N ILE A 54 6.84 4.63 8.35
CA ILE A 54 5.79 4.09 9.23
C ILE A 54 4.81 3.24 8.40
N GLY A 55 4.30 3.76 7.29
CA GLY A 55 3.31 3.09 6.45
C GLY A 55 3.75 1.69 6.00
N HIS A 56 4.95 1.54 5.42
CA HIS A 56 5.41 0.22 4.98
C HIS A 56 5.77 -0.71 6.14
N THR A 57 6.32 -0.20 7.24
CA THR A 57 6.61 -1.04 8.41
C THR A 57 5.32 -1.63 9.00
N LEU A 58 4.28 -0.81 9.17
CA LEU A 58 2.97 -1.26 9.63
C LEU A 58 2.30 -2.20 8.63
N TYR A 59 2.48 -1.98 7.32
CA TYR A 59 1.97 -2.86 6.28
C TYR A 59 2.59 -4.25 6.36
N TYR A 60 3.92 -4.36 6.43
CA TYR A 60 4.59 -5.66 6.55
C TYR A 60 4.31 -6.35 7.89
N PHE A 61 4.18 -5.57 8.98
CA PHE A 61 3.75 -6.10 10.26
C PHE A 61 2.33 -6.68 10.17
N SER A 62 1.38 -5.94 9.60
CA SER A 62 -0.01 -6.37 9.42
C SER A 62 -0.10 -7.61 8.54
N MET A 63 0.67 -7.66 7.45
CA MET A 63 0.75 -8.84 6.58
C MET A 63 1.27 -10.07 7.33
N SER A 64 2.25 -9.91 8.22
CA SER A 64 2.78 -11.02 9.02
C SER A 64 1.80 -11.53 10.09
N ARG A 65 0.88 -10.70 10.56
CA ARG A 65 -0.13 -11.07 11.57
C ARG A 65 -1.47 -11.54 11.00
N LEU A 66 -1.98 -10.84 10.00
CA LEU A 66 -3.32 -11.04 9.43
C LEU A 66 -3.28 -11.89 8.15
N GLY A 67 -2.09 -12.08 7.58
CA GLY A 67 -1.89 -12.76 6.31
C GLY A 67 -2.00 -11.84 5.11
N VAL A 68 -1.50 -12.33 3.98
CA VAL A 68 -1.35 -11.56 2.74
C VAL A 68 -2.70 -11.13 2.15
N ALA A 69 -3.70 -12.01 2.17
CA ALA A 69 -5.01 -11.70 1.59
C ALA A 69 -5.75 -10.56 2.32
N VAL A 70 -5.69 -10.54 3.65
CA VAL A 70 -6.25 -9.42 4.44
C VAL A 70 -5.49 -8.12 4.17
N ALA A 71 -4.16 -8.15 4.20
CA ALA A 71 -3.35 -6.97 3.93
C ALA A 71 -3.58 -6.39 2.52
N SER A 72 -3.71 -7.26 1.50
CA SER A 72 -4.02 -6.86 0.13
C SER A 72 -5.42 -6.26 -0.02
N GLY A 73 -6.42 -6.79 0.69
CA GLY A 73 -7.76 -6.22 0.72
C GLY A 73 -7.77 -4.81 1.34
N VAL A 74 -7.02 -4.59 2.42
CA VAL A 74 -6.89 -3.26 3.04
C VAL A 74 -6.24 -2.25 2.10
N VAL A 75 -5.20 -2.64 1.34
CA VAL A 75 -4.57 -1.75 0.35
C VAL A 75 -5.55 -1.34 -0.76
N GLN A 76 -6.41 -2.25 -1.21
CA GLN A 76 -7.44 -1.92 -2.20
C GLN A 76 -8.46 -0.94 -1.62
N LEU A 77 -8.89 -1.15 -0.38
CA LEU A 77 -9.78 -0.22 0.31
C LEU A 77 -9.15 1.16 0.46
N GLN A 78 -7.86 1.23 0.82
CA GLN A 78 -7.14 2.50 0.96
C GLN A 78 -7.20 3.32 -0.33
N ALA A 79 -6.94 2.73 -1.50
CA ALA A 79 -6.97 3.44 -2.76
C ALA A 79 -8.36 4.03 -3.06
N VAL A 80 -9.42 3.27 -2.81
CA VAL A 80 -10.81 3.72 -3.02
C VAL A 80 -11.21 4.79 -2.01
N THR A 81 -10.85 4.62 -0.73
CA THR A 81 -11.14 5.59 0.32
C THR A 81 -10.42 6.90 0.07
N VAL A 82 -9.13 6.88 -0.26
CA VAL A 82 -8.35 8.10 -0.56
C VAL A 82 -8.93 8.82 -1.76
N GLY A 83 -9.29 8.09 -2.83
CA GLY A 83 -9.95 8.69 -4.00
C GLY A 83 -11.31 9.29 -3.68
N ALA A 84 -12.14 8.59 -2.90
CA ALA A 84 -13.47 9.11 -2.50
C ALA A 84 -13.37 10.35 -1.62
N LEU A 85 -12.32 10.45 -0.80
CA LEU A 85 -12.04 11.61 0.05
C LEU A 85 -11.39 12.79 -0.72
N GLU A 86 -10.90 12.57 -1.93
CA GLU A 86 -10.29 13.63 -2.75
C GLU A 86 -11.27 14.78 -3.01
N GLY A 87 -12.51 14.47 -3.41
CA GLY A 87 -13.54 15.47 -3.73
C GLY A 87 -13.82 16.45 -2.60
N PRO A 88 -14.21 15.96 -1.41
CA PRO A 88 -14.47 16.83 -0.26
C PRO A 88 -13.26 17.64 0.22
N ILE A 89 -12.04 17.13 0.07
CA ILE A 89 -10.83 17.76 0.63
C ILE A 89 -10.18 18.73 -0.37
N PHE A 90 -10.14 18.36 -1.66
CA PHE A 90 -9.40 19.07 -2.70
C PHE A 90 -10.29 19.59 -3.85
N GLY A 91 -11.60 19.34 -3.80
CA GLY A 91 -12.57 19.81 -4.79
C GLY A 91 -12.59 19.03 -6.11
N SER A 92 -11.77 17.98 -6.24
CA SER A 92 -11.66 17.15 -7.45
C SER A 92 -12.39 15.83 -7.24
N TYR A 93 -13.45 15.59 -8.00
CA TYR A 93 -14.29 14.41 -7.84
C TYR A 93 -13.87 13.29 -8.78
N LEU A 94 -14.00 12.06 -8.27
CA LEU A 94 -13.80 10.86 -9.07
C LEU A 94 -14.79 10.80 -10.25
N THR A 95 -14.26 10.45 -11.41
CA THR A 95 -15.04 10.14 -12.60
C THR A 95 -15.90 8.87 -12.40
N PRO A 96 -16.98 8.70 -13.17
CA PRO A 96 -17.82 7.50 -13.08
C PRO A 96 -17.06 6.19 -13.31
N THR A 97 -16.04 6.19 -14.18
CA THR A 97 -15.21 5.01 -14.44
C THR A 97 -14.30 4.68 -13.25
N GLN A 98 -13.75 5.69 -12.56
CA GLN A 98 -12.98 5.48 -11.32
C GLN A 98 -13.85 4.87 -10.23
N TRP A 99 -15.09 5.35 -10.07
CA TRP A 99 -16.07 4.75 -9.17
C TRP A 99 -16.36 3.28 -9.51
N LEU A 100 -16.58 2.96 -10.78
CA LEU A 100 -16.80 1.60 -11.24
C LEU A 100 -15.60 0.70 -10.89
N THR A 101 -14.37 1.15 -11.19
CA THR A 101 -13.17 0.39 -10.85
C THR A 101 -12.95 0.27 -9.34
N GLY A 102 -13.36 1.27 -8.56
CA GLY A 102 -13.31 1.22 -7.10
C GLY A 102 -14.27 0.20 -6.52
N VAL A 103 -15.51 0.14 -7.03
CA VAL A 103 -16.48 -0.90 -6.65
C VAL A 103 -15.97 -2.30 -7.02
N LEU A 104 -15.38 -2.44 -8.21
CA LEU A 104 -14.78 -3.71 -8.64
C LEU A 104 -13.61 -4.12 -7.72
N ALA A 105 -12.76 -3.19 -7.31
CA ALA A 105 -11.69 -3.44 -6.35
C ALA A 105 -12.24 -3.91 -5.00
N ILE A 106 -13.28 -3.25 -4.48
CA ILE A 106 -13.93 -3.65 -3.22
C ILE A 106 -14.50 -5.08 -3.35
N ALA A 107 -15.19 -5.39 -4.45
CA ALA A 107 -15.72 -6.73 -4.69
C ALA A 107 -14.60 -7.79 -4.78
N GLY A 108 -13.48 -7.46 -5.43
CA GLY A 108 -12.30 -8.33 -5.49
C GLY A 108 -11.69 -8.59 -4.12
N ALA A 109 -11.56 -7.56 -3.27
CA ALA A 109 -11.10 -7.69 -1.89
C ALA A 109 -12.05 -8.59 -1.07
N MET A 110 -13.37 -8.40 -1.18
CA MET A 110 -14.36 -9.23 -0.50
C MET A 110 -14.28 -10.70 -0.94
N LEU A 111 -14.15 -10.95 -2.25
CA LEU A 111 -14.02 -12.30 -2.79
C LEU A 111 -12.74 -13.00 -2.28
N MET A 112 -11.62 -12.27 -2.25
CA MET A 112 -10.34 -12.78 -1.74
C MET A 112 -10.45 -13.17 -0.25
N LEU A 113 -11.06 -12.30 0.57
CA LEU A 113 -11.28 -12.56 2.00
C LEU A 113 -12.20 -13.78 2.21
N TYR A 114 -13.28 -13.86 1.44
CA TYR A 114 -14.21 -14.99 1.50
C TYR A 114 -13.53 -16.31 1.13
N ALA A 115 -12.75 -16.34 0.05
CA ALA A 115 -11.98 -17.51 -0.36
C ALA A 115 -10.96 -17.92 0.71
N GLN A 116 -10.23 -16.95 1.29
CA GLN A 116 -9.28 -17.21 2.36
C GLN A 116 -9.97 -17.84 3.59
N GLN A 117 -11.09 -17.26 4.03
CA GLN A 117 -11.84 -17.78 5.18
C GLN A 117 -12.34 -19.21 4.94
N ARG A 118 -12.77 -19.53 3.72
CA ARG A 118 -13.20 -20.87 3.34
C ARG A 118 -12.05 -21.88 3.39
N THR A 119 -10.87 -21.52 2.88
CA THR A 119 -9.67 -22.38 2.96
C THR A 119 -9.23 -22.63 4.40
N MET A 120 -9.15 -21.58 5.23
CA MET A 120 -8.77 -21.69 6.64
C MET A 120 -9.75 -22.57 7.45
N ASN A 121 -11.05 -22.49 7.16
CA ASN A 121 -12.05 -23.33 7.81
C ASN A 121 -11.95 -24.79 7.38
N ALA A 122 -11.65 -25.05 6.10
CA ALA A 122 -11.44 -26.40 5.58
C ALA A 122 -10.21 -27.06 6.23
N ASP A 123 -9.09 -26.32 6.35
CA ASP A 123 -7.86 -26.80 6.97
C ASP A 123 -8.07 -27.15 8.45
N ARG A 124 -8.80 -26.30 9.19
CA ARG A 124 -9.17 -26.56 10.60
C ARG A 124 -10.01 -27.83 10.75
N ALA A 125 -10.99 -28.03 9.87
CA ALA A 125 -11.85 -29.20 9.88
C ALA A 125 -11.13 -30.49 9.48
N ALA A 126 -10.07 -30.41 8.67
CA ALA A 126 -9.19 -31.54 8.36
C ALA A 126 -8.29 -31.89 9.55
N ALA A 127 -7.71 -30.87 10.21
CA ALA A 127 -6.86 -31.07 11.38
C ALA A 127 -7.60 -31.78 12.52
N SER A 128 -8.85 -31.41 12.80
CA SER A 128 -9.66 -32.06 13.85
C SER A 128 -10.00 -33.52 13.57
N ARG A 129 -10.01 -33.95 12.30
CA ARG A 129 -10.26 -35.37 11.92
C ARG A 129 -9.02 -36.24 12.05
N THR A 130 -7.83 -35.65 12.08
CA THR A 130 -6.57 -36.40 12.15
C THR A 130 -6.12 -36.62 13.61
N SER A 131 -6.74 -35.91 14.56
CA SER A 131 -6.50 -36.01 16.01
C SER A 131 -7.50 -36.91 16.76
N SER A 132 -8.36 -37.64 16.05
CA SER A 132 -9.31 -38.62 16.57
C SER A 132 -9.00 -40.00 16.01
#